data_AF-A0A3M1LH28-F1
#
_entry.id   AF-A0A3M1LH28-F1
#
_cell.length_a   1.000
_cell.length_b   1.000
_cell.length_c   1.000
_cell.angle_alpha   90.00
_cell.angle_beta   90.00
_cell.angle_gamma   90.00
#
_symmetry.space_group_name_H-M   'P 1'
#
loop_
_entity.id
_entity.type
_entity.pdbx_description
1 polymer ?
#
loop_
_entity_poly.entity_id
_entity_poly.type
_entity_poly.pdbx_seq_one_letter_code
_entity_poly.pdbx_strand_id
1 'polypeptide(L)'
;MPLLTFYTSYTLAANNIGLLYTNNLTFFLLPLASIIGIIKGKKTALFVSERVVGHSQATIFSSLLASSLLLWIFTQFAIPLSLSQLLLASLFGVNLYRRPIIYNKTRMFMLIASWIGSTLLSVLLAYLSTFLLGSL
;
A
#
# COMPACT_ATOMS: atom_id res chain seq x y z
N MET A 1 17.49 9.52 -2.66
CA MET A 1 16.34 8.83 -2.01
C MET A 1 15.22 9.79 -1.57
N PRO A 2 15.48 10.96 -0.94
CA PRO A 2 14.43 11.83 -0.39
C PRO A 2 13.34 12.25 -1.39
N LEU A 3 13.75 12.59 -2.62
CA LEU A 3 12.82 13.00 -3.68
C LEU A 3 11.85 11.88 -4.09
N LEU A 4 12.35 10.64 -4.19
CA LEU A 4 11.53 9.49 -4.55
C LEU A 4 10.55 9.12 -3.43
N THR A 5 10.98 9.20 -2.17
CA THR A 5 10.09 8.97 -1.02
C THR A 5 9.03 10.06 -0.88
N PHE A 6 9.37 11.31 -1.23
CA PHE A 6 8.40 12.40 -1.30
C PHE A 6 7.37 12.14 -2.41
N TYR A 7 7.84 11.84 -3.63
CA TYR A 7 6.97 11.48 -4.76
C TYR A 7 6.04 10.31 -4.41
N THR A 8 6.59 9.24 -3.84
CA THR A 8 5.81 8.07 -3.43
C THR A 8 4.75 8.44 -2.39
N SER A 9 5.11 9.21 -1.36
CA SER A 9 4.17 9.67 -0.34
C SER A 9 3.04 10.53 -0.94
N TYR A 10 3.37 11.42 -1.87
CA TYR A 10 2.40 12.21 -2.61
C TYR A 10 1.43 11.33 -3.42
N THR A 11 1.96 10.39 -4.22
CA THR A 11 1.12 9.49 -5.04
C THR A 11 0.22 8.59 -4.19
N LEU A 12 0.73 8.09 -3.06
CA LEU A 12 -0.04 7.28 -2.12
C LEU A 12 -1.18 8.10 -1.48
N ALA A 13 -0.91 9.34 -1.08
CA ALA A 13 -1.92 10.23 -0.53
C ALA A 13 -2.99 10.56 -1.57
N ALA A 14 -2.60 10.91 -2.80
CA ALA A 14 -3.52 11.21 -3.90
C ALA A 14 -4.42 10.03 -4.27
N ASN A 15 -3.89 8.80 -4.31
CA ASN A 15 -4.67 7.59 -4.56
C ASN A 15 -5.71 7.32 -3.46
N ASN A 16 -5.36 7.57 -2.20
CA ASN A 16 -6.19 7.20 -1.06
C ASN A 16 -7.20 8.28 -0.64
N ILE A 17 -6.96 9.56 -0.99
CA ILE A 17 -7.86 10.64 -0.58
C ILE A 17 -9.27 10.46 -1.14
N GLY A 18 -9.40 9.95 -2.37
CA GLY A 18 -10.70 9.66 -2.99
C GLY A 18 -11.50 8.56 -2.28
N LEU A 19 -10.84 7.66 -1.53
CA LEU A 19 -11.52 6.62 -0.74
C LEU A 19 -12.05 7.15 0.59
N LEU A 20 -11.48 8.23 1.11
CA LEU A 20 -11.73 8.72 2.46
C LEU A 20 -12.48 10.06 2.48
N TYR A 21 -12.51 10.78 1.36
CA TYR A 21 -13.18 12.05 1.24
C TYR A 21 -14.70 11.84 1.16
N THR A 22 -15.42 12.32 2.16
CA THR A 22 -16.88 12.26 2.22
C THR A 22 -17.52 13.64 2.31
N ASN A 23 -16.83 14.61 2.92
CA ASN A 23 -17.28 16.00 3.05
C ASN A 23 -16.09 16.96 3.18
N ASN A 24 -16.36 18.27 3.13
CA ASN A 24 -15.32 19.29 3.23
C ASN A 24 -14.51 19.23 4.54
N LEU A 25 -15.11 18.76 5.64
CA LEU A 25 -14.39 18.59 6.92
C LEU A 25 -13.34 17.48 6.84
N THR A 26 -13.66 16.36 6.17
CA THR A 26 -12.70 15.26 6.00
C THR A 26 -11.43 15.69 5.25
N PHE A 27 -11.55 16.61 4.29
CA PHE A 27 -10.39 17.14 3.56
C PHE A 27 -9.33 17.76 4.50
N PHE A 28 -9.76 18.49 5.53
CA PHE A 28 -8.85 19.10 6.50
C PHE A 28 -8.34 18.11 7.57
N LEU A 29 -9.14 17.10 7.92
CA LEU A 29 -8.77 16.11 8.93
C LEU A 29 -7.81 15.04 8.40
N LEU A 30 -7.87 14.70 7.12
CA LEU A 30 -7.07 13.63 6.53
C LEU A 30 -5.55 13.84 6.62
N PRO A 31 -5.00 15.04 6.35
CA PRO A 31 -3.59 15.30 6.58
C PRO A 31 -3.16 15.06 8.03
N LEU A 32 -3.93 15.55 9.00
CA LEU A 32 -3.65 15.37 10.43
C LEU A 32 -3.71 13.90 10.84
N ALA A 33 -4.74 13.18 10.40
CA ALA A 33 -4.88 11.75 10.64
C ALA A 33 -3.73 10.95 10.01
N SER A 34 -3.27 11.35 8.83
CA SER A 34 -2.15 10.69 8.15
C SER A 34 -0.83 10.80 8.91
N ILE A 35 -0.58 11.92 9.62
CA ILE A 35 0.61 12.10 10.46
C ILE A 35 0.62 11.06 11.60
N ILE A 36 -0.54 10.88 12.26
CA ILE A 36 -0.71 9.87 13.30
C ILE A 36 -0.55 8.45 12.71
N GLY A 37 -1.11 8.24 11.52
CA GLY A 37 -1.00 7.00 10.76
C GLY A 37 0.46 6.62 10.45
N ILE A 38 1.30 7.58 10.06
CA ILE A 38 2.73 7.36 9.79
C ILE A 38 3.45 6.84 11.05
N ILE A 39 3.14 7.41 12.23
CA ILE A 39 3.77 7.00 13.49
C ILE A 39 3.40 5.55 13.84
N LYS A 40 2.11 5.19 13.74
CA LYS A 40 1.62 3.83 14.03
C LYS A 40 2.00 2.81 12.94
N GLY A 41 2.13 3.25 11.70
CA GLY A 41 2.37 2.43 10.51
C GLY A 41 3.82 1.99 10.30
N LYS A 42 4.77 2.45 11.13
CA LYS A 42 6.21 2.12 10.99
C LYS A 42 6.48 0.62 10.89
N LYS A 43 5.80 -0.20 11.72
CA LYS A 43 5.96 -1.66 11.71
C LYS A 43 5.50 -2.29 10.39
N THR A 44 4.42 -1.77 9.80
CA THR A 44 3.89 -2.22 8.51
C THR A 44 4.83 -1.86 7.37
N ALA A 45 5.37 -0.63 7.38
CA ALA A 45 6.35 -0.20 6.39
C ALA A 45 7.61 -1.08 6.42
N LEU A 46 8.15 -1.36 7.61
CA LEU A 46 9.32 -2.25 7.80
C LEU A 46 9.06 -3.68 7.31
N PHE A 47 7.86 -4.22 7.51
CA PHE A 47 7.51 -5.55 7.04
C PHE A 47 7.51 -5.66 5.52
N VAL A 48 7.05 -4.62 4.82
CA VAL A 48 7.06 -4.57 3.35
C VAL A 48 8.48 -4.32 2.81
N SER A 49 9.29 -3.50 3.48
CA SER A 49 10.62 -3.10 2.98
C SER A 49 11.76 -4.06 3.32
N GLU A 50 11.84 -4.59 4.55
CA GLU A 50 13.02 -5.33 5.03
C GLU A 50 12.92 -6.84 4.84
N ARG A 51 11.70 -7.35 4.64
CA ARG A 51 11.43 -8.78 4.89
C ARG A 51 11.00 -9.58 3.67
N VAL A 52 10.78 -8.92 2.54
CA VAL A 52 10.28 -9.57 1.33
C VAL A 52 11.43 -10.00 0.42
N VAL A 53 12.46 -9.18 0.21
CA VAL A 53 13.62 -9.57 -0.62
C VAL A 53 14.91 -8.82 -0.25
N GLY A 54 16.02 -9.53 -0.09
CA GLY A 54 17.34 -8.94 0.19
C GLY A 54 17.90 -8.26 -1.06
N HIS A 55 17.92 -6.93 -1.09
CA HIS A 55 18.19 -6.18 -2.31
C HIS A 55 19.13 -5.00 -2.16
N SER A 56 19.91 -4.78 -3.23
CA SER A 56 20.71 -3.58 -3.43
C SER A 56 19.84 -2.32 -3.45
N GLN A 57 20.40 -1.20 -3.00
CA GLN A 57 19.73 0.12 -3.00
C GLN A 57 19.16 0.50 -4.37
N ALA A 58 19.82 0.11 -5.47
CA ALA A 58 19.36 0.34 -6.83
C ALA A 58 18.04 -0.40 -7.17
N THR A 59 17.88 -1.64 -6.69
CA THR A 59 16.66 -2.44 -6.89
C THR A 59 15.48 -1.86 -6.10
N ILE A 60 15.73 -1.39 -4.87
CA ILE A 60 14.70 -0.72 -4.07
C ILE A 60 14.30 0.59 -4.73
N PHE A 61 15.27 1.37 -5.20
CA PHE A 61 15.01 2.61 -5.94
C PHE A 61 14.16 2.37 -7.18
N SER A 62 14.57 1.45 -8.06
CA SER A 62 13.85 1.18 -9.31
C SER A 62 12.46 0.63 -9.03
N SER A 63 12.31 -0.23 -8.02
CA SER A 63 11.01 -0.82 -7.69
C SER A 63 10.04 0.20 -7.11
N LEU A 64 10.52 1.06 -6.22
CA LEU A 64 9.72 2.13 -5.64
C LEU A 64 9.34 3.17 -6.70
N LEU A 65 10.27 3.53 -7.60
CA LEU A 65 9.97 4.43 -8.72
C LEU A 65 8.91 3.85 -9.66
N ALA A 66 9.08 2.61 -10.12
CA ALA A 66 8.12 1.95 -11.01
C ALA A 66 6.74 1.82 -10.38
N SER A 67 6.68 1.44 -9.10
CA SER A 67 5.42 1.28 -8.36
C SER A 67 4.70 2.61 -8.17
N SER A 68 5.42 3.66 -7.79
CA SER A 68 4.84 5.00 -7.60
C SER A 68 4.44 5.66 -8.92
N LEU A 69 5.17 5.42 -10.01
CA LEU A 69 4.78 5.85 -11.35
C LEU A 69 3.48 5.18 -11.80
N LEU A 70 3.38 3.85 -11.68
CA LEU A 70 2.15 3.13 -12.00
C LEU A 70 0.99 3.62 -11.14
N LEU A 71 1.19 3.74 -9.82
CA LEU A 71 0.16 4.24 -8.92
C LEU A 71 -0.34 5.63 -9.35
N TRP A 72 0.57 6.54 -9.68
CA TRP A 72 0.22 7.88 -10.14
C TRP A 72 -0.59 7.87 -11.44
N ILE A 73 -0.20 7.05 -12.42
CA ILE A 73 -0.92 6.90 -13.69
C ILE A 73 -2.35 6.44 -13.42
N PHE A 74 -2.54 5.36 -12.66
CA PHE A 74 -3.87 4.85 -12.34
C PHE A 74 -4.69 5.80 -11.47
N THR A 75 -4.04 6.59 -10.62
CA THR A 75 -4.70 7.67 -9.87
C THR A 75 -5.33 8.71 -10.82
N GLN A 76 -4.68 9.05 -11.94
CA GLN A 76 -5.26 9.97 -12.94
C GLN A 76 -6.53 9.41 -13.58
N PHE A 77 -6.62 8.08 -13.69
CA PHE A 77 -7.81 7.40 -14.19
C PHE A 77 -8.86 7.12 -13.10
N ALA A 78 -8.67 7.65 -11.89
CA ALA A 78 -9.53 7.40 -10.72
C ALA A 78 -9.67 5.90 -10.38
N ILE A 79 -8.66 5.09 -10.70
CA ILE A 79 -8.62 3.66 -10.37
C ILE A 79 -7.79 3.47 -9.10
N PRO A 80 -8.40 3.12 -7.95
CA PRO A 80 -7.68 2.95 -6.70
C PRO A 80 -6.82 1.68 -6.75
N LEU A 81 -5.51 1.82 -6.60
CA LEU A 81 -4.58 0.68 -6.53
C LEU A 81 -3.83 0.61 -5.20
N SER A 82 -3.34 -0.58 -4.86
CA SER A 82 -2.53 -0.82 -3.66
C SER A 82 -1.04 -0.68 -3.96
N LEU A 83 -0.38 0.31 -3.36
CA LEU A 83 1.08 0.48 -3.49
C LEU A 83 1.85 -0.75 -3.01
N SER A 84 1.37 -1.46 -1.99
CA SER A 84 2.05 -2.66 -1.47
C SER A 84 2.06 -3.81 -2.50
N GLN A 85 0.99 -3.95 -3.28
CA GLN A 85 0.89 -4.94 -4.36
C GLN A 85 1.78 -4.55 -5.53
N LEU A 86 1.77 -3.27 -5.94
CA LEU A 86 2.63 -2.76 -7.00
C LEU A 86 4.12 -2.93 -6.66
N LEU A 87 4.50 -2.61 -5.42
CA LEU A 87 5.86 -2.81 -4.91
C LEU A 87 6.29 -4.26 -4.98
N LEU A 88 5.45 -5.18 -4.50
CA LEU A 88 5.71 -6.62 -4.61
C LEU A 88 5.88 -7.04 -6.07
N ALA A 89 4.95 -6.69 -6.96
CA ALA A 89 5.01 -7.02 -8.37
C ALA A 89 6.30 -6.48 -9.03
N SER A 90 6.68 -5.24 -8.73
CA SER A 90 7.91 -4.64 -9.24
C SER A 90 9.16 -5.34 -8.71
N LEU A 91 9.17 -5.71 -7.43
CA LEU A 91 10.27 -6.46 -6.82
C LEU A 91 10.40 -7.84 -7.49
N PHE A 92 9.29 -8.54 -7.76
CA PHE A 92 9.33 -9.78 -8.55
C PHE A 92 9.87 -9.54 -9.96
N GLY A 93 9.39 -8.50 -10.64
CA GLY A 93 9.84 -8.11 -11.97
C GLY A 93 11.35 -7.92 -12.05
N VAL A 94 11.94 -7.22 -11.07
CA VAL A 94 13.38 -6.97 -11.00
C VAL A 94 14.19 -8.25 -10.69
N ASN A 95 13.59 -9.28 -10.10
CA ASN A 95 14.30 -10.54 -9.85
C ASN A 95 14.17 -11.55 -10.97
N LEU A 96 13.26 -11.37 -11.94
CA LEU A 96 13.13 -12.30 -13.07
C LEU A 96 14.44 -12.41 -13.89
N TYR A 97 15.25 -11.36 -13.92
CA TYR A 97 16.53 -11.34 -14.64
C TYR A 97 17.74 -11.74 -13.78
N ARG A 98 17.61 -11.83 -12.45
CA ARG A 98 18.70 -12.20 -11.53
C ARG A 98 18.55 -13.65 -11.08
N ARG A 99 19.55 -14.49 -11.34
CA ARG A 99 19.63 -15.86 -10.78
C ARG A 99 20.73 -15.92 -9.71
N PRO A 100 20.50 -16.57 -8.55
CA PRO A 100 19.28 -17.26 -8.13
C PRO A 100 18.18 -16.32 -7.59
N ILE A 101 16.92 -16.68 -7.84
CA ILE A 101 15.75 -15.96 -7.32
C ILE A 101 15.53 -16.38 -5.86
N ILE A 102 15.98 -15.55 -4.90
CA ILE A 102 15.82 -15.82 -3.47
C ILE A 102 14.73 -14.91 -2.90
N TYR A 103 13.55 -15.47 -2.64
CA TYR A 103 12.46 -14.79 -1.92
C TYR A 103 11.93 -15.68 -0.79
N ASN A 104 11.44 -15.06 0.27
CA ASN A 104 10.86 -15.78 1.39
C ASN A 104 9.40 -16.16 1.08
N LYS A 105 9.20 -17.38 0.57
CA LYS A 105 7.89 -17.94 0.21
C LYS A 105 6.87 -17.85 1.35
N THR A 106 7.28 -18.12 2.59
CA THR A 106 6.40 -18.07 3.77
C THR A 106 5.88 -16.67 4.01
N ARG A 107 6.75 -15.66 3.97
CA ARG A 107 6.35 -14.25 4.15
C ARG A 107 5.48 -13.76 3.01
N MET A 108 5.77 -14.18 1.78
CA MET A 108 4.93 -13.87 0.62
C MET A 108 3.51 -14.44 0.78
N PHE A 109 3.40 -15.71 1.20
CA PHE A 109 2.11 -16.33 1.46
C PHE A 109 1.35 -15.63 2.60
N MET A 110 2.00 -15.30 3.71
CA MET A 110 1.39 -14.54 4.81
C MET A 110 0.84 -13.19 4.34
N LEU A 111 1.54 -12.54 3.40
CA LEU A 111 1.16 -11.24 2.89
C LEU A 111 -0.05 -11.34 1.93
N ILE A 112 -0.08 -12.34 1.06
CA ILE A 112 -1.26 -12.63 0.22
C ILE A 112 -2.46 -13.03 1.08
N ALA A 113 -2.25 -13.90 2.08
CA ALA A 113 -3.29 -14.33 3.01
C ALA A 113 -3.84 -13.15 3.82
N SER A 114 -3.01 -12.18 4.20
CA SER A 114 -3.47 -10.98 4.92
C SER A 114 -4.29 -10.05 4.02
N TRP A 115 -4.01 -9.95 2.72
CA TRP A 115 -4.84 -9.20 1.79
C TRP A 115 -6.23 -9.82 1.64
N ILE A 116 -6.31 -11.14 1.45
CA ILE A 116 -7.59 -11.85 1.35
C ILE A 116 -8.35 -11.73 2.68
N GLY A 117 -7.68 -12.01 3.80
CA GLY A 117 -8.26 -11.95 5.13
C GLY A 117 -8.77 -10.56 5.50
N SER A 118 -8.00 -9.50 5.23
CA SER A 118 -8.43 -8.12 5.51
C SER A 118 -9.63 -7.69 4.66
N THR A 119 -9.69 -8.11 3.40
CA THR A 119 -10.85 -7.82 2.53
C THR A 119 -12.12 -8.52 3.05
N LEU A 120 -12.03 -9.81 3.36
CA LEU A 120 -13.15 -10.57 3.90
C LEU A 120 -13.62 -10.03 5.26
N LEU A 121 -12.68 -9.71 6.15
CA LEU A 121 -12.98 -9.10 7.45
C LEU A 121 -13.65 -7.73 7.28
N SER A 122 -13.18 -6.92 6.34
CA SER A 122 -13.77 -5.61 6.06
C SER A 122 -15.22 -5.73 5.58
N VAL A 123 -15.52 -6.69 4.69
CA VAL A 123 -16.88 -6.96 4.22
C VAL A 123 -17.77 -7.41 5.37
N LEU A 124 -17.29 -8.35 6.19
CA LEU A 124 -18.04 -8.85 7.35
C LEU A 124 -18.36 -7.74 8.34
N LEU A 125 -17.38 -6.90 8.69
CA LEU A 125 -17.57 -5.79 9.61
C LEU A 125 -18.54 -4.73 9.06
N ALA A 126 -18.46 -4.43 7.76
CA ALA A 126 -19.39 -3.51 7.12
C ALA A 126 -20.83 -4.05 7.10
N TYR A 127 -21.01 -5.35 6.86
CA TYR A 127 -22.32 -5.99 6.93
C TYR A 127 -22.88 -5.97 8.35
N LEU A 128 -22.07 -6.32 9.36
CA LEU A 128 -22.51 -6.31 10.75
C LEU A 128 -22.86 -4.90 11.25
N SER A 129 -22.06 -3.89 10.89
CA SER A 129 -22.34 -2.50 11.32
C SER A 129 -23.63 -1.97 10.71
N THR A 130 -23.88 -2.24 9.43
CA THR A 130 -25.12 -1.84 8.76
C THR A 130 -26.33 -2.57 9.29
N PHE A 131 -26.23 -3.87 9.58
CA PHE A 131 -27.30 -4.64 10.22
C PHE A 131 -27.66 -4.10 11.61
N LEU A 132 -26.65 -3.83 12.45
CA LEU A 132 -26.87 -3.30 13.80
C LEU A 132 -27.49 -1.90 13.77
N LEU A 133 -26.97 -1.00 12.95
CA LEU A 133 -27.49 0.36 12.83
C LEU A 133 -28.87 0.42 12.17
N GLY A 134 -29.19 -0.50 11.25
CA GLY A 134 -30.51 -0.59 10.62
C GLY A 134 -31.57 -1.28 11.50
N SER A 135 -31.16 -1.88 12.62
CA SER A 135 -32.07 -2.49 13.62
C SER A 135 -32.44 -1.55 14.78
N LEU A 136 -31.94 -0.31 14.76
CA LEU A 136 -32.27 0.79 15.68
C LEU A 136 -33.24 1.77 15.00
#